data_AF-A0A2D9DCW6-F1
#
_entry.id   AF-A0A2D9DCW6-F1
#
_cell.length_a   1.000
_cell.length_b   1.000
_cell.length_c   1.000
_cell.angle_alpha   90.00
_cell.angle_beta   90.00
_cell.angle_gamma   90.00
#
_symmetry.space_group_name_H-M   'P 1'
#
loop_
_entity.id
_entity.type
_entity.pdbx_description
1 polymer ?
#
loop_
_entity_poly.entity_id
_entity_poly.type
_entity_poly.pdbx_seq_one_letter_code
_entity_poly.pdbx_strand_id
1 'polypeptide(L)'
;MANTGSTLLALVTGAAIGAGIGLLYAPDKGEKTRKKLKKDALDAQDRFNKKYNETASNLTEKAKKAKFDFEERLEETLSNASHKADDILSAMESKLEELRKQNAKLQKEVKKEEAETKANKVVV
;
A
#
# COMPACT_ATOMS: atom_id res chain seq x y z
N MET A 1 -0.50 12.83 3.38
CA MET A 1 -1.81 12.13 3.43
C MET A 1 -2.46 12.25 2.05
N ALA A 2 -2.37 11.21 1.20
CA ALA A 2 -2.92 11.23 -0.17
C ALA A 2 -3.88 10.04 -0.47
N ASN A 3 -4.11 9.16 0.51
CA ASN A 3 -4.71 7.84 0.28
C ASN A 3 -6.24 7.79 0.46
N THR A 4 -6.82 8.77 1.18
CA THR A 4 -8.28 8.85 1.37
C THR A 4 -8.98 9.30 0.09
N GLY A 5 -8.39 10.26 -0.63
CA GLY A 5 -8.90 10.71 -1.93
C GLY A 5 -8.86 9.60 -2.99
N SER A 6 -7.76 8.84 -3.07
CA SER A 6 -7.64 7.73 -4.02
C SER A 6 -8.58 6.57 -3.70
N THR A 7 -8.83 6.27 -2.41
CA THR A 7 -9.76 5.21 -2.00
C THR A 7 -11.22 5.57 -2.30
N LEU A 8 -11.64 6.81 -2.02
CA LEU A 8 -12.98 7.27 -2.37
C LEU A 8 -13.18 7.31 -3.89
N LEU A 9 -12.16 7.75 -4.63
CA LEU A 9 -12.19 7.73 -6.09
C LEU A 9 -12.35 6.30 -6.61
N ALA A 10 -11.54 5.36 -6.12
CA ALA A 10 -11.62 3.95 -6.50
C ALA A 10 -12.99 3.34 -6.20
N LEU A 11 -13.59 3.65 -5.04
CA LEU A 11 -14.92 3.18 -4.68
C LEU A 11 -16.00 3.74 -5.61
N VAL A 12 -16.00 5.05 -5.87
CA VAL A 12 -16.97 5.69 -6.76
C VAL A 12 -16.81 5.17 -8.19
N THR A 13 -15.58 5.04 -8.67
CA THR A 13 -15.28 4.48 -9.99
C THR A 13 -15.77 3.02 -10.10
N GLY A 14 -15.48 2.18 -9.09
CA GLY A 14 -15.96 0.80 -9.07
C GLY A 14 -17.49 0.69 -9.05
N ALA A 15 -18.15 1.51 -8.23
CA ALA A 15 -19.61 1.56 -8.15
C ALA A 15 -20.24 2.04 -9.47
N ALA A 16 -19.67 3.05 -10.13
CA ALA A 16 -20.15 3.54 -11.42
C ALA A 16 -20.02 2.48 -12.52
N ILE A 17 -18.90 1.76 -12.57
CA ILE A 17 -18.70 0.65 -13.52
C ILE A 17 -19.71 -0.46 -13.25
N GLY A 18 -19.87 -0.88 -11.99
CA GLY A 18 -20.82 -1.93 -11.61
C GLY A 18 -22.27 -1.56 -11.92
N ALA A 19 -22.68 -0.33 -11.62
CA ALA A 19 -24.02 0.17 -11.94
C ALA A 19 -24.22 0.30 -13.46
N GLY A 20 -23.19 0.73 -14.20
CA GLY A 20 -23.22 0.78 -15.66
C GLY A 20 -23.44 -0.60 -16.27
N ILE A 21 -22.67 -1.61 -15.84
CA ILE A 21 -22.82 -3.00 -16.30
C ILE A 21 -24.20 -3.56 -15.91
N GLY A 22 -24.66 -3.33 -14.68
CA GLY A 22 -25.96 -3.82 -14.21
C GLY A 22 -27.13 -3.21 -14.99
N LEU A 23 -27.06 -1.91 -15.32
CA LEU A 23 -28.08 -1.23 -16.11
C LEU A 23 -28.10 -1.68 -17.57
N LEU A 24 -26.91 -1.95 -18.15
CA LEU A 24 -26.80 -2.48 -19.52
C LEU A 24 -27.27 -3.92 -19.63
N TYR A 25 -26.99 -4.75 -18.62
CA TYR A 25 -27.42 -6.15 -18.59
C TYR A 25 -28.94 -6.28 -18.39
N ALA A 26 -29.53 -5.40 -17.58
CA ALA A 26 -30.97 -5.40 -17.29
C ALA A 26 -31.61 -4.02 -17.56
N PRO A 27 -31.90 -3.69 -18.84
CA PRO A 27 -32.48 -2.41 -19.20
C PRO A 27 -33.99 -2.39 -18.91
N ASP A 28 -34.40 -1.44 -18.07
CA ASP A 28 -35.80 -1.10 -17.83
C ASP A 28 -36.27 0.01 -18.79
N LYS A 29 -37.58 0.11 -19.07
CA LYS A 29 -38.14 1.21 -19.87
C LYS A 29 -37.91 2.56 -19.19
N GLY A 30 -37.37 3.55 -19.92
CA GLY A 30 -36.97 4.84 -19.35
C GLY A 30 -38.06 5.65 -18.63
N GLU A 31 -39.33 5.48 -19.01
CA GLU A 31 -40.47 6.07 -18.28
C GLU A 31 -40.62 5.46 -16.87
N LYS A 32 -40.49 4.13 -16.77
CA LYS A 32 -40.52 3.40 -15.50
C LYS A 32 -39.30 3.74 -14.65
N THR A 33 -38.12 3.84 -15.26
CA THR A 33 -36.87 4.19 -14.56
C THR A 33 -36.96 5.57 -13.90
N ARG A 34 -37.45 6.60 -14.63
CA ARG A 34 -37.61 7.95 -14.05
C ARG A 34 -38.62 7.99 -12.91
N LYS A 35 -39.74 7.28 -13.04
CA LYS A 35 -40.76 7.19 -11.98
C LYS A 35 -40.24 6.46 -10.74
N LYS A 36 -39.54 5.33 -10.94
CA LYS A 36 -38.90 4.56 -9.86
C LYS A 36 -37.83 5.40 -9.16
N LEU A 37 -36.91 6.03 -9.91
CA LEU A 37 -35.84 6.85 -9.33
C LEU A 37 -36.38 7.98 -8.43
N LYS A 38 -37.43 8.68 -8.86
CA LYS A 38 -38.04 9.75 -8.06
C LYS A 38 -38.62 9.21 -6.75
N LYS A 39 -39.32 8.08 -6.80
CA LYS A 39 -39.90 7.43 -5.61
C LYS A 39 -38.81 6.89 -4.69
N ASP A 40 -37.85 6.16 -5.25
CA ASP A 40 -36.77 5.52 -4.50
C ASP A 40 -35.84 6.55 -3.88
N ALA A 41 -35.59 7.70 -4.53
CA ALA A 41 -34.80 8.79 -3.97
C ALA A 41 -35.47 9.41 -2.73
N LEU A 42 -36.78 9.68 -2.80
CA LEU A 42 -37.54 10.21 -1.66
C LEU A 42 -37.59 9.20 -0.52
N ASP A 43 -37.91 7.94 -0.82
CA ASP A 43 -37.99 6.89 0.20
C ASP A 43 -36.60 6.55 0.78
N ALA A 44 -35.52 6.68 -0.01
CA ALA A 44 -34.15 6.49 0.45
C ALA A 44 -33.69 7.65 1.33
N GLN A 45 -34.03 8.90 0.99
CA GLN A 45 -33.70 10.07 1.80
C GLN A 45 -34.33 9.96 3.19
N ASP A 46 -35.62 9.62 3.27
CA ASP A 46 -36.32 9.47 4.55
C ASP A 46 -35.71 8.34 5.40
N ARG A 47 -35.47 7.17 4.78
CA ARG A 47 -34.83 6.03 5.45
C ARG A 47 -33.39 6.31 5.85
N PHE A 48 -32.64 7.04 5.03
CA PHE A 48 -31.27 7.43 5.32
C PHE A 48 -31.23 8.38 6.50
N ASN A 49 -32.03 9.44 6.52
CA ASN A 49 -32.08 10.37 7.65
C ASN A 49 -32.40 9.65 8.96
N LYS A 50 -33.39 8.75 8.95
CA LYS A 50 -33.76 7.95 10.13
C LYS A 50 -32.62 7.03 10.59
N LYS A 51 -32.05 6.24 9.68
CA LYS A 51 -30.96 5.29 9.98
C LYS A 51 -29.64 6.00 10.29
N TYR A 52 -29.36 7.14 9.68
CA TYR A 52 -28.16 7.93 9.92
C TYR A 52 -28.14 8.43 11.36
N ASN A 53 -29.25 9.01 11.83
CA ASN A 53 -29.34 9.47 13.22
C ASN A 53 -29.16 8.33 14.22
N GLU A 54 -29.72 7.15 13.92
CA GLU A 54 -29.64 5.96 14.78
C GLU A 54 -28.27 5.26 14.70
N THR A 55 -27.63 5.28 13.54
CA THR A 55 -26.33 4.62 13.29
C THR A 55 -25.17 5.50 13.72
N ALA A 56 -25.24 6.82 13.53
CA ALA A 56 -24.15 7.75 13.86
C ALA A 56 -23.71 7.64 15.33
N SER A 57 -24.68 7.47 16.24
CA SER A 57 -24.39 7.25 17.67
C SER A 57 -23.60 5.95 17.90
N ASN A 58 -24.07 4.83 17.36
CA ASN A 58 -23.42 3.52 17.49
C ASN A 58 -22.08 3.42 16.73
N LEU A 59 -21.97 4.11 15.60
CA LEU A 59 -20.77 4.12 14.76
C LEU A 59 -19.65 4.91 15.42
N THR A 60 -19.98 5.98 16.16
CA THR A 60 -18.99 6.77 16.89
C THR A 60 -18.26 5.95 17.95
N GLU A 61 -18.99 5.11 18.71
CA GLU A 61 -18.38 4.22 19.71
C GLU A 61 -17.54 3.12 19.06
N LYS A 62 -18.07 2.46 18.02
CA LYS A 62 -17.33 1.43 17.27
C LYS A 62 -16.09 2.00 16.56
N ALA A 63 -16.18 3.22 16.03
CA ALA A 63 -15.06 3.91 15.40
C ALA A 63 -13.97 4.27 16.41
N LYS A 64 -14.35 4.72 17.62
CA LYS A 64 -13.39 4.94 18.71
C LYS A 64 -12.65 3.67 19.09
N LYS A 65 -13.37 2.55 19.24
CA LYS A 65 -12.76 1.26 19.54
C LYS A 65 -11.83 0.79 18.41
N ALA A 66 -12.28 0.85 17.16
CA ALA A 66 -11.47 0.48 16.01
C ALA A 66 -10.22 1.36 15.84
N LYS A 67 -10.32 2.66 16.16
CA LYS A 67 -9.17 3.58 16.18
C LYS A 67 -8.14 3.16 17.21
N PHE A 68 -8.58 2.81 18.42
CA PHE A 68 -7.71 2.33 19.49
C PHE A 68 -7.01 1.02 19.10
N ASP A 69 -7.77 0.01 18.65
CA ASP A 69 -7.22 -1.28 18.20
C ASP A 69 -6.24 -1.11 17.02
N PHE A 70 -6.47 -0.12 16.15
CA PHE A 70 -5.59 0.20 15.04
C PHE A 70 -4.31 0.89 15.51
N GLU A 71 -4.40 1.84 16.43
CA GLU A 71 -3.24 2.52 17.01
C GLU A 71 -2.31 1.52 17.72
N GLU A 72 -2.87 0.59 18.49
CA GLU A 72 -2.12 -0.48 19.15
C GLU A 72 -1.39 -1.40 18.14
N ARG A 73 -2.10 -1.88 17.12
CA ARG A 73 -1.50 -2.73 16.07
C ARG A 73 -0.47 -1.98 15.24
N LEU A 74 -0.67 -0.69 15.03
CA LEU A 74 0.26 0.15 14.28
C LEU A 74 1.54 0.37 15.08
N GLU A 75 1.45 0.68 16.38
CA GLU A 75 2.61 0.81 17.25
C GLU A 75 3.41 -0.49 17.32
N GLU A 76 2.73 -1.63 17.49
CA GLU A 76 3.37 -2.94 17.50
C GLU A 76 4.09 -3.23 16.16
N THR A 77 3.42 -2.95 15.04
CA THR A 77 4.00 -3.14 13.70
C THR A 77 5.19 -2.20 13.48
N LEU A 78 5.07 -0.93 13.88
CA LEU A 78 6.12 0.06 13.70
C LEU A 78 7.36 -0.27 14.53
N SER A 79 7.16 -0.72 15.77
CA SER A 79 8.22 -1.17 16.67
C SER A 79 8.95 -2.40 16.12
N ASN A 80 8.19 -3.41 15.68
CA ASN A 80 8.78 -4.60 15.05
C ASN A 80 9.52 -4.27 13.75
N ALA A 81 8.97 -3.34 12.96
CA ALA A 81 9.61 -2.88 11.74
C ALA A 81 10.88 -2.07 12.00
N SER A 82 10.91 -1.20 13.03
CA SER A 82 12.11 -0.43 13.36
C SER A 82 13.23 -1.34 13.84
N HIS A 83 12.94 -2.29 14.74
CA HIS A 83 13.93 -3.28 15.16
C HIS A 83 14.46 -4.10 13.98
N LYS A 84 13.57 -4.54 13.09
CA LYS A 84 13.97 -5.28 11.89
C LYS A 84 14.77 -4.42 10.90
N ALA A 85 14.51 -3.11 10.84
CA ALA A 85 15.27 -2.18 10.02
C ALA A 85 16.70 -1.99 10.56
N ASP A 86 16.86 -1.88 11.89
CA ASP A 86 18.17 -1.77 12.54
C ASP A 86 19.03 -3.03 12.32
N ASP A 87 18.43 -4.22 12.43
CA ASP A 87 19.09 -5.50 12.13
C ASP A 87 19.54 -5.57 10.66
N ILE A 88 18.69 -5.11 9.74
CA ILE A 88 19.01 -5.07 8.31
C ILE A 88 20.14 -4.08 8.04
N LEU A 89 20.13 -2.91 8.68
CA LEU A 89 21.17 -1.90 8.52
C LEU A 89 22.53 -2.46 8.95
N SER A 90 22.57 -3.12 10.10
CA SER A 90 23.78 -3.76 10.63
C SER A 90 24.30 -4.86 9.70
N ALA A 91 23.40 -5.68 9.14
CA ALA A 91 23.76 -6.70 8.17
C ALA A 91 24.26 -6.10 6.84
N MET A 92 23.69 -4.97 6.40
CA MET A 92 24.15 -4.24 5.21
C MET A 92 25.54 -3.64 5.43
N GLU A 93 25.82 -3.03 6.58
CA GLU A 93 27.15 -2.49 6.91
C GLU A 93 28.22 -3.58 6.91
N SER A 94 27.93 -4.71 7.56
CA SER A 94 28.83 -5.87 7.57
C SER A 94 29.12 -6.39 6.16
N LYS A 95 28.09 -6.58 5.33
CA LYS A 95 28.26 -7.00 3.92
C LYS A 95 29.01 -5.95 3.08
N LEU A 96 28.78 -4.67 3.32
CA LEU A 96 29.44 -3.58 2.60
C LEU A 96 30.94 -3.54 2.93
N GLU A 97 31.31 -3.71 4.21
CA GLU A 97 32.70 -3.82 4.62
C GLU A 97 33.40 -5.04 4.00
N GLU A 98 32.72 -6.19 4.01
CA GLU A 98 33.27 -7.43 3.47
C GLU A 98 33.50 -7.33 1.96
N LEU A 99 32.54 -6.74 1.22
CA LEU A 99 32.69 -6.44 -0.20
C LEU A 99 33.84 -5.45 -0.47
N ARG A 100 34.05 -4.45 0.38
CA ARG A 100 35.20 -3.52 0.24
C ARG A 100 36.53 -4.24 0.49
N LYS A 101 36.62 -5.10 1.51
CA LYS A 101 37.81 -5.91 1.81
C LYS A 101 38.12 -6.89 0.68
N GLN A 102 37.11 -7.58 0.13
CA GLN A 102 37.28 -8.48 -1.01
C GLN A 102 37.74 -7.74 -2.26
N ASN A 103 37.12 -6.60 -2.61
CA ASN A 103 37.55 -5.78 -3.74
C ASN A 103 39.00 -5.28 -3.59
N ALA A 104 39.40 -4.85 -2.39
CA ALA A 104 40.78 -4.41 -2.13
C ALA A 104 41.81 -5.56 -2.24
N LYS A 105 41.43 -6.77 -1.83
CA LYS A 105 42.27 -7.98 -2.02
C LYS A 105 42.41 -8.32 -3.49
N LEU A 106 41.31 -8.37 -4.23
CA LEU A 106 41.31 -8.63 -5.68
C LEU A 106 42.18 -7.62 -6.43
N GLN A 107 42.11 -6.32 -6.13
CA GLN A 107 42.99 -5.33 -6.76
C GLN A 107 44.48 -5.52 -6.41
N LYS A 108 44.79 -5.99 -5.19
CA LYS A 108 46.17 -6.28 -4.80
C LYS A 108 46.69 -7.54 -5.48
N GLU A 109 45.87 -8.58 -5.59
CA GLU A 109 46.18 -9.84 -6.27
C GLU A 109 46.34 -9.62 -7.78
N VAL A 110 45.43 -8.88 -8.43
CA VAL A 110 45.54 -8.50 -9.84
C VAL A 110 46.83 -7.72 -10.11
N LYS A 111 47.20 -6.76 -9.25
CA LYS A 111 48.48 -6.03 -9.39
C LYS A 111 49.70 -6.94 -9.20
N LYS A 112 49.57 -7.99 -8.40
CA LYS A 112 50.64 -8.97 -8.15
C LYS A 112 50.80 -9.91 -9.34
N GLU A 113 49.69 -10.42 -9.89
CA GLU A 113 49.67 -11.24 -11.11
C GLU A 113 50.14 -10.44 -12.35
N GLU A 114 49.77 -9.16 -12.47
CA GLU A 114 50.27 -8.28 -13.54
C GLU A 114 51.78 -8.01 -13.42
N ALA A 115 52.30 -7.90 -12.18
CA ALA A 115 53.73 -7.73 -11.95
C ALA A 115 54.51 -9.02 -12.26
N GLU A 116 53.96 -10.19 -11.91
CA GLU A 116 54.56 -11.50 -12.19
C GLU A 116 54.51 -11.86 -13.68
N THR A 117 53.41 -11.57 -14.39
CA THR A 117 53.30 -11.78 -15.84
C THR A 117 54.19 -10.83 -16.64
N LYS A 118 54.37 -9.57 -16.20
CA LYS A 118 55.34 -8.65 -16.82
C LYS A 118 56.79 -9.07 -16.56
N ALA A 119 57.11 -9.55 -15.37
CA ALA A 119 58.45 -10.05 -15.07
C ALA A 119 58.79 -11.28 -15.91
N ASN A 120 57.85 -12.20 -16.12
CA ASN A 120 58.10 -13.42 -16.89
C ASN A 120 58.18 -13.18 -18.42
N LYS A 121 57.58 -12.09 -18.92
CA LYS A 121 57.64 -11.70 -20.35
C LYS A 121 58.91 -10.91 -20.73
N VAL A 122 59.68 -10.45 -19.75
CA VAL A 122 60.96 -9.72 -19.96
C VAL A 122 62.17 -10.67 -19.90
N VAL A 123 61.97 -11.92 -19.46
CA VAL A 123 63.02 -12.94 -19.30
C VAL A 123 63.03 -13.98 -20.45
N VAL A 124 62.14 -13.84 -21.44
CA VAL A 124 62.13 -14.61 -22.71
C VAL A 124 62.36 -13.66 -23.87
#